data_AF-K9GIY9-F1
#
_entry.id   AF-K9GIY9-F1
#
_cell.length_a   1.000
_cell.length_b   1.000
_cell.length_c   1.000
_cell.angle_alpha   90.00
_cell.angle_beta   90.00
_cell.angle_gamma   90.00
#
_symmetry.space_group_name_H-M   'P 1'
#
loop_
_entity.id
_entity.type
_entity.pdbx_description
1 polymer ?
#
loop_
_entity_poly.entity_id
_entity_poly.type
_entity_poly.pdbx_seq_one_letter_code
_entity_poly.pdbx_strand_id
1 'polypeptide(L)'
;MAPADTKKAETAKQGPPRLSDYKEILDESTFEQILEMDDDEEDRDFSKSIVYGFFDQAESTYKKIQKEIDAKNLDELSSLGHFLKGSSATLGLIKVKDGCEKIQNFGAHKDETGIIDQPDTEVCLKAIKKTLDEVEVEYRKVEKLLRRYYGEDVKEEEEKPEQEKVKEQNEEEKPEEETKKETNEIKETKEPTKEASE
;
A
#
# COMPACT_ATOMS: atom_id res chain seq x y z
N MET A 1 37.49 -30.20 -37.42
CA MET A 1 37.15 -30.15 -35.98
C MET A 1 38.01 -29.08 -35.34
N ALA A 2 37.43 -27.92 -35.05
CA ALA A 2 38.03 -26.90 -34.20
C ALA A 2 37.12 -26.79 -32.96
N PRO A 3 37.66 -26.79 -31.73
CA PRO A 3 36.83 -26.62 -30.55
C PRO A 3 36.38 -25.15 -30.46
N ALA A 4 35.09 -24.97 -30.22
CA ALA A 4 34.49 -23.67 -29.95
C ALA A 4 34.85 -23.22 -28.53
N ASP A 5 35.63 -22.16 -28.41
CA ASP A 5 35.80 -21.41 -27.16
C ASP A 5 34.45 -20.76 -26.80
N THR A 6 33.73 -21.43 -25.90
CA THR A 6 32.51 -20.89 -25.29
C THR A 6 32.94 -20.00 -24.13
N LYS A 7 33.23 -18.73 -24.42
CA LYS A 7 33.48 -17.73 -23.39
C LYS A 7 32.17 -17.40 -22.69
N LYS A 8 31.93 -18.06 -21.56
CA LYS A 8 30.90 -17.78 -20.56
C LYS A 8 30.89 -16.27 -20.28
N ALA A 9 29.81 -15.59 -20.64
CA ALA A 9 29.62 -14.19 -20.32
C ALA A 9 29.60 -14.04 -18.80
N GLU A 10 30.66 -13.44 -18.26
CA GLU A 10 30.67 -12.86 -16.92
C GLU A 10 29.57 -11.81 -16.86
N THR A 11 28.58 -12.04 -15.99
CA THR A 11 27.65 -11.00 -15.54
C THR A 11 28.48 -9.83 -15.01
N ALA A 12 28.55 -8.75 -15.78
CA ALA A 12 29.16 -7.51 -15.35
C ALA A 12 28.46 -7.05 -14.06
N LYS A 13 29.24 -6.82 -13.00
CA LYS A 13 28.77 -6.17 -11.78
C LYS A 13 28.20 -4.81 -12.18
N GLN A 14 26.87 -4.71 -12.24
CA GLN A 14 26.20 -3.41 -12.33
C GLN A 14 26.48 -2.68 -11.01
N GLY A 15 26.94 -1.43 -11.09
CA GLY A 15 27.18 -0.61 -9.90
C GLY A 15 25.89 -0.37 -9.10
N PRO A 16 25.97 0.36 -7.97
CA PRO A 16 24.79 0.71 -7.19
C PRO A 16 23.70 1.35 -8.06
N PRO A 17 22.41 1.02 -7.85
CA PRO A 17 21.32 1.63 -8.59
C PRO A 17 21.30 3.15 -8.40
N ARG A 18 20.94 3.89 -9.45
CA ARG A 18 20.75 5.34 -9.36
C ARG A 18 19.41 5.65 -8.71
N LEU A 19 19.42 6.37 -7.58
CA LEU A 19 18.20 6.70 -6.85
C LEU A 19 17.21 7.54 -7.67
N SER A 20 17.73 8.39 -8.57
CA SER A 20 16.91 9.22 -9.46
C SER A 20 16.01 8.43 -10.41
N ASP A 21 16.27 7.14 -10.62
CA ASP A 21 15.43 6.27 -11.45
C ASP A 21 14.17 5.77 -10.69
N TYR A 22 14.09 5.99 -9.37
CA TYR A 22 13.07 5.43 -8.48
C TYR A 22 12.19 6.50 -7.81
N LYS A 23 12.00 7.66 -8.48
CA LYS A 23 11.23 8.82 -7.98
C LYS A 23 9.77 8.53 -7.62
N GLU A 24 9.23 7.40 -8.07
CA GLU A 24 7.86 6.98 -7.74
C GLU A 24 7.73 6.38 -6.33
N ILE A 25 8.83 5.83 -5.80
CA ILE A 25 8.85 5.14 -4.50
C ILE A 25 9.77 5.82 -3.47
N LEU A 26 10.72 6.62 -3.94
CA LEU A 26 11.70 7.33 -3.12
C LEU A 26 11.77 8.82 -3.50
N ASP A 27 11.60 9.69 -2.51
CA ASP A 27 11.93 11.11 -2.61
C ASP A 27 13.44 11.26 -2.41
N GLU A 28 14.14 11.30 -3.53
CA GLU A 28 15.59 11.49 -3.61
C GLU A 28 16.05 12.74 -2.84
N SER A 29 15.28 13.83 -2.85
CA SER A 29 15.70 15.07 -2.17
C SER A 29 15.67 14.94 -0.64
N THR A 30 14.70 14.20 -0.11
CA THR A 30 14.62 13.89 1.31
C THR A 30 15.70 12.87 1.70
N PHE A 31 15.92 11.85 0.86
CA PHE A 31 16.94 10.84 1.14
C PHE A 31 18.37 11.39 1.06
N GLU A 32 18.64 12.33 0.13
CA GLU A 32 19.93 13.01 0.00
C GLU A 32 20.31 13.75 1.29
N GLN A 33 19.35 14.35 2.00
CA GLN A 33 19.62 15.00 3.29
C GLN A 33 20.17 14.02 4.34
N ILE A 34 19.76 12.75 4.28
CA ILE A 34 20.29 11.69 5.15
C ILE A 34 21.70 11.28 4.69
N LEU A 35 21.93 11.23 3.37
CA LEU A 35 23.24 10.94 2.79
C LEU A 35 24.26 12.06 3.06
N GLU A 36 23.83 13.31 3.13
CA GLU A 36 24.68 14.46 3.50
C GLU A 36 25.17 14.40 4.97
N MET A 37 24.60 13.51 5.79
CA MET A 37 25.04 13.29 7.17
C MET A 37 26.13 12.22 7.30
N ASP A 38 26.45 11.50 6.23
CA ASP A 38 27.60 10.59 6.20
C ASP A 38 28.92 11.39 6.13
N ASP A 39 30.01 10.83 6.66
CA ASP A 39 31.32 11.48 6.66
C ASP A 39 31.92 11.57 5.24
N ASP A 40 31.73 10.52 4.42
CA ASP A 40 32.08 10.52 3.00
C ASP A 40 31.24 9.51 2.17
N GLU A 41 31.41 9.51 0.83
CA GLU A 41 30.61 8.67 -0.06
C GLU A 41 30.96 7.18 0.00
N GLU A 42 32.16 6.83 0.48
CA GLU A 42 32.63 5.45 0.62
C GLU A 42 32.24 4.87 1.99
N ASP A 43 32.10 5.72 3.01
CA ASP A 43 31.68 5.41 4.38
C ASP A 43 30.26 5.92 4.67
N ARG A 44 29.28 5.10 4.27
CA ARG A 44 27.85 5.37 4.42
C ARG A 44 27.25 4.82 5.72
N ASP A 45 28.05 4.68 6.78
CA ASP A 45 27.63 3.99 8.00
C ASP A 45 26.44 4.66 8.70
N PHE A 46 26.36 6.00 8.70
CA PHE A 46 25.25 6.72 9.33
C PHE A 46 23.94 6.46 8.58
N SER A 47 23.87 6.79 7.29
CA SER A 47 22.65 6.63 6.50
C SER A 47 22.22 5.17 6.44
N LYS A 48 23.18 4.23 6.30
CA LYS A 48 22.92 2.80 6.36
C LYS A 48 22.32 2.38 7.70
N SER A 49 22.84 2.87 8.81
CA SER A 49 22.30 2.52 10.13
C SER A 49 20.83 2.95 10.30
N ILE A 50 20.47 4.14 9.79
CA ILE A 50 19.09 4.65 9.83
C ILE A 50 18.17 3.79 8.94
N VAL A 51 18.62 3.46 7.72
CA VAL A 51 17.84 2.65 6.78
C VAL A 51 17.58 1.24 7.32
N TYR A 52 18.59 0.58 7.88
CA TYR A 52 18.42 -0.78 8.42
C TYR A 52 17.61 -0.77 9.71
N GLY A 53 17.77 0.27 10.54
CA GLY A 53 16.89 0.49 11.69
C GLY A 53 15.43 0.64 11.28
N PHE A 54 15.16 1.34 10.16
CA PHE A 54 13.83 1.42 9.60
C PHE A 54 13.30 0.07 9.11
N PHE A 55 14.12 -0.78 8.46
CA PHE A 55 13.68 -2.11 8.03
C PHE A 55 13.17 -2.96 9.19
N ASP A 56 13.95 -3.02 10.28
CA ASP A 56 13.55 -3.74 11.49
C ASP A 56 12.26 -3.15 12.10
N GLN A 57 12.16 -1.82 12.12
CA GLN A 57 10.98 -1.11 12.61
C GLN A 57 9.75 -1.42 11.76
N ALA A 58 9.87 -1.41 10.43
CA ALA A 58 8.77 -1.68 9.50
C ALA A 58 8.27 -3.10 9.66
N GLU A 59 9.15 -4.11 9.62
CA GLU A 59 8.75 -5.52 9.77
C GLU A 59 8.10 -5.81 11.13
N SER A 60 8.62 -5.21 12.20
CA SER A 60 8.03 -5.31 13.54
C SER A 60 6.64 -4.67 13.59
N THR A 61 6.48 -3.51 12.95
CA THR A 61 5.22 -2.76 12.95
C THR A 61 4.15 -3.46 12.12
N TYR A 62 4.47 -4.00 10.94
CA TYR A 62 3.51 -4.74 10.12
C TYR A 62 2.94 -5.95 10.87
N LYS A 63 3.78 -6.71 11.58
CA LYS A 63 3.33 -7.82 12.43
C LYS A 63 2.37 -7.34 13.55
N LYS A 64 2.64 -6.18 14.15
CA LYS A 64 1.74 -5.59 15.14
C LYS A 64 0.42 -5.15 14.51
N ILE A 65 0.46 -4.47 13.36
CA ILE A 65 -0.75 -4.06 12.62
C ILE A 65 -1.60 -5.29 12.32
N GLN A 66 -1.01 -6.38 11.80
CA GLN A 66 -1.77 -7.61 11.52
C GLN A 66 -2.46 -8.18 12.75
N LYS A 67 -1.77 -8.17 13.90
CA LYS A 67 -2.34 -8.62 15.19
C LYS A 67 -3.48 -7.72 15.65
N GLU A 68 -3.34 -6.41 15.52
CA GLU A 68 -4.36 -5.45 15.95
C GLU A 68 -5.57 -5.42 15.00
N ILE A 69 -5.40 -5.78 13.72
CA ILE A 69 -6.52 -6.07 12.80
C ILE A 69 -7.35 -7.23 13.35
N ASP A 70 -6.72 -8.33 13.77
CA ASP A 70 -7.42 -9.49 14.32
C ASP A 70 -8.09 -9.17 15.66
N ALA A 71 -7.47 -8.29 16.46
CA ALA A 71 -8.03 -7.77 17.70
C ALA A 71 -9.09 -6.68 17.51
N LYS A 72 -9.29 -6.20 16.27
CA LYS A 72 -10.19 -5.10 15.89
C LYS A 72 -9.92 -3.78 16.64
N ASN A 73 -8.66 -3.49 16.94
CA ASN A 73 -8.26 -2.34 17.73
C ASN A 73 -7.87 -1.14 16.84
N LEU A 74 -8.87 -0.35 16.43
CA LEU A 74 -8.68 0.77 15.50
C LEU A 74 -7.78 1.89 16.05
N ASP A 75 -7.84 2.17 17.36
CA ASP A 75 -7.01 3.20 18.00
C ASP A 75 -5.51 2.85 17.93
N GLU A 76 -5.17 1.59 18.21
CA GLU A 76 -3.79 1.12 18.11
C GLU A 76 -3.35 1.05 16.64
N LEU A 77 -4.22 0.63 15.71
CA LEU A 77 -3.94 0.68 14.29
C LEU A 77 -3.65 2.10 13.81
N SER A 78 -4.38 3.10 14.31
CA SER A 78 -4.12 4.50 14.01
C SER A 78 -2.75 4.94 14.51
N SER A 79 -2.41 4.55 15.74
CA SER A 79 -1.14 4.88 16.39
C SER A 79 0.06 4.24 15.69
N LEU A 80 -0.06 2.97 15.29
CA LEU A 80 0.96 2.25 14.52
C LEU A 80 1.15 2.85 13.12
N GLY A 81 0.05 3.21 12.45
CA GLY A 81 0.08 3.92 11.17
C GLY A 81 0.80 5.27 11.28
N HIS A 82 0.47 6.07 12.30
CA HIS A 82 1.14 7.34 12.57
C HIS A 82 2.65 7.18 12.83
N PHE A 83 3.02 6.22 13.67
CA PHE A 83 4.40 5.92 14.02
C PHE A 83 5.23 5.56 12.78
N LEU A 84 4.74 4.61 11.96
CA LEU A 84 5.48 4.17 10.78
C LEU A 84 5.48 5.25 9.68
N LYS A 85 4.41 6.05 9.55
CA LYS A 85 4.35 7.22 8.68
C LYS A 85 5.48 8.21 8.98
N GLY A 86 5.70 8.53 10.26
CA GLY A 86 6.77 9.44 10.67
C GLY A 86 8.14 8.95 10.23
N SER A 87 8.45 7.69 10.51
CA SER A 87 9.74 7.09 10.15
C SER A 87 9.96 6.93 8.64
N SER A 88 8.92 6.60 7.86
CA SER A 88 9.03 6.49 6.40
C SER A 88 9.15 7.85 5.74
N ALA A 89 8.51 8.89 6.30
CA ALA A 89 8.64 10.26 5.83
C ALA A 89 10.09 10.78 5.98
N THR A 90 10.76 10.50 7.10
CA THR A 90 12.16 10.89 7.33
C THR A 90 13.13 10.32 6.28
N LEU A 91 12.82 9.14 5.74
CA LEU A 91 13.62 8.48 4.70
C LEU A 91 13.14 8.77 3.28
N GLY A 92 12.09 9.60 3.09
CA GLY A 92 11.54 9.89 1.77
C GLY A 92 10.81 8.71 1.12
N LEU A 93 10.32 7.72 1.88
CA LEU A 93 9.66 6.55 1.31
C LEU A 93 8.20 6.85 0.97
N ILE A 94 7.96 7.37 -0.23
CA ILE A 94 6.69 7.99 -0.64
C ILE A 94 5.50 7.04 -0.45
N LYS A 95 5.54 5.87 -1.09
CA LYS A 95 4.41 4.91 -1.08
C LYS A 95 4.17 4.30 0.29
N VAL A 96 5.24 4.03 1.04
CA VAL A 96 5.15 3.49 2.40
C VAL A 96 4.52 4.54 3.33
N LYS A 97 4.97 5.79 3.26
CA LYS A 97 4.38 6.92 4.00
C LYS A 97 2.89 7.05 3.72
N ASP A 98 2.50 7.08 2.44
CA ASP A 98 1.12 7.31 2.04
C ASP A 98 0.20 6.17 2.48
N GLY A 99 0.64 4.91 2.37
CA GLY A 99 -0.13 3.79 2.89
C GLY A 99 -0.21 3.77 4.42
N CYS A 100 0.85 4.17 5.13
CA CYS A 100 0.79 4.35 6.59
C CYS A 100 -0.19 5.46 7.01
N GLU A 101 -0.31 6.52 6.21
CA GLU A 101 -1.31 7.59 6.40
C GLU A 101 -2.73 7.07 6.22
N LYS A 102 -2.98 6.24 5.21
CA LYS A 102 -4.29 5.58 5.04
C LYS A 102 -4.63 4.69 6.23
N ILE A 103 -3.68 3.87 6.72
CA ILE A 103 -3.88 3.05 7.92
C ILE A 103 -4.20 3.94 9.13
N GLN A 104 -3.47 5.04 9.31
CA GLN A 104 -3.72 6.03 10.36
C GLN A 104 -5.16 6.55 10.29
N ASN A 105 -5.61 6.98 9.10
CA ASN A 105 -6.91 7.58 8.86
C ASN A 105 -8.05 6.59 9.12
N PHE A 106 -7.99 5.38 8.56
CA PHE A 106 -8.99 4.35 8.81
C PHE A 106 -9.04 3.92 10.28
N GLY A 107 -7.89 3.83 10.94
CA GLY A 107 -7.81 3.60 12.39
C GLY A 107 -8.49 4.71 13.21
N ALA A 108 -8.51 5.93 12.70
CA ALA A 108 -9.19 7.06 13.33
C ALA A 108 -10.69 7.18 12.94
N HIS A 109 -11.29 6.10 12.41
CA HIS A 109 -12.66 6.11 11.90
C HIS A 109 -12.90 7.15 10.80
N LYS A 110 -11.96 7.26 9.86
CA LYS A 110 -12.07 8.13 8.69
C LYS A 110 -11.89 7.37 7.38
N ASP A 111 -12.25 8.01 6.29
CA ASP A 111 -11.96 7.56 4.93
C ASP A 111 -10.45 7.66 4.61
N GLU A 112 -10.05 7.21 3.41
CA GLU A 112 -8.63 7.23 3.03
C GLU A 112 -8.02 8.65 3.05
N THR A 113 -8.83 9.68 2.81
CA THR A 113 -8.38 11.07 2.81
C THR A 113 -8.22 11.67 4.20
N GLY A 114 -8.83 11.04 5.22
CA GLY A 114 -8.85 11.54 6.60
C GLY A 114 -9.80 12.72 6.81
N ILE A 115 -10.71 12.98 5.85
CA ILE A 115 -11.63 14.12 5.86
C ILE A 115 -13.05 13.67 6.24
N ILE A 116 -13.50 12.53 5.72
CA ILE A 116 -14.87 12.04 5.90
C ILE A 116 -14.87 10.97 6.98
N ASP A 117 -15.80 11.04 7.92
CA ASP A 117 -15.95 10.01 8.94
C ASP A 117 -16.41 8.68 8.31
N GLN A 118 -15.78 7.59 8.77
CA GLN A 118 -16.14 6.21 8.46
C GLN A 118 -16.54 5.49 9.76
N PRO A 119 -17.84 5.49 10.10
CA PRO A 119 -18.31 4.88 11.35
C PRO A 119 -18.34 3.35 11.31
N ASP A 120 -18.28 2.72 10.12
CA ASP A 120 -18.28 1.26 10.00
C ASP A 120 -16.88 0.69 10.24
N THR A 121 -16.69 0.10 11.43
CA THR A 121 -15.46 -0.57 11.84
C THR A 121 -15.02 -1.67 10.86
N GLU A 122 -15.94 -2.45 10.31
CA GLU A 122 -15.58 -3.55 9.40
C GLU A 122 -15.07 -3.02 8.05
N VAL A 123 -15.63 -1.89 7.59
CA VAL A 123 -15.12 -1.18 6.41
C VAL A 123 -13.70 -0.66 6.67
N CYS A 124 -13.46 -0.02 7.82
CA CYS A 124 -12.12 0.43 8.21
C CYS A 124 -11.12 -0.73 8.26
N LEU A 125 -11.45 -1.82 8.97
CA LEU A 125 -10.55 -2.98 9.11
C LEU A 125 -10.23 -3.62 7.75
N LYS A 126 -11.22 -3.76 6.87
CA LYS A 126 -11.01 -4.27 5.51
C LYS A 126 -10.10 -3.37 4.69
N ALA A 127 -10.29 -2.05 4.80
CA ALA A 127 -9.45 -1.07 4.11
C ALA A 127 -8.01 -1.07 4.65
N ILE A 128 -7.83 -1.14 5.98
CA ILE A 128 -6.51 -1.24 6.62
C ILE A 128 -5.79 -2.50 6.17
N LYS A 129 -6.47 -3.65 6.16
CA LYS A 129 -5.87 -4.92 5.70
C LYS A 129 -5.39 -4.83 4.26
N LYS A 130 -6.25 -4.35 3.35
CA LYS A 130 -5.88 -4.13 1.95
C LYS A 130 -4.69 -3.18 1.82
N THR A 131 -4.70 -2.09 2.57
CA THR A 131 -3.62 -1.09 2.54
C THR A 131 -2.32 -1.69 3.08
N LEU A 132 -2.37 -2.51 4.12
CA LEU A 132 -1.19 -3.19 4.65
C LEU A 132 -0.56 -4.11 3.60
N ASP A 133 -1.36 -4.90 2.88
CA ASP A 133 -0.88 -5.76 1.79
C ASP A 133 -0.18 -4.94 0.69
N GLU A 134 -0.76 -3.79 0.30
CA GLU A 134 -0.17 -2.85 -0.67
C GLU A 134 1.15 -2.25 -0.15
N VAL A 135 1.19 -1.82 1.11
CA VAL A 135 2.37 -1.23 1.75
C VAL A 135 3.51 -2.22 1.85
N GLU A 136 3.25 -3.48 2.19
CA GLU A 136 4.30 -4.51 2.26
C GLU A 136 4.95 -4.74 0.89
N VAL A 137 4.18 -4.71 -0.20
CA VAL A 137 4.73 -4.82 -1.57
C VAL A 137 5.64 -3.63 -1.89
N GLU A 138 5.16 -2.41 -1.65
CA GLU A 138 5.93 -1.18 -1.91
C GLU A 138 7.18 -1.08 -1.02
N TYR A 139 7.07 -1.50 0.24
CA TYR A 139 8.19 -1.63 1.16
C TYR A 139 9.26 -2.57 0.62
N ARG A 140 8.88 -3.76 0.10
CA ARG A 140 9.85 -4.73 -0.45
C ARG A 140 10.58 -4.18 -1.68
N LYS A 141 9.94 -3.36 -2.50
CA LYS A 141 10.60 -2.67 -3.64
C LYS A 141 11.68 -1.72 -3.15
N VAL A 142 11.35 -0.87 -2.19
CA VAL A 142 12.28 0.09 -1.58
C VAL A 142 13.41 -0.62 -0.83
N GLU A 143 13.10 -1.66 -0.05
CA GLU A 143 14.10 -2.44 0.68
C GLU A 143 15.13 -3.04 -0.28
N LYS A 144 14.67 -3.67 -1.38
CA LYS A 144 15.56 -4.22 -2.41
C LYS A 144 16.40 -3.13 -3.07
N LEU A 145 15.83 -1.97 -3.36
CA LEU A 145 16.56 -0.83 -3.92
C LEU A 145 17.69 -0.39 -2.98
N LEU A 146 17.35 -0.10 -1.72
CA LEU A 146 18.31 0.44 -0.76
C LEU A 146 19.37 -0.57 -0.35
N ARG A 147 19.03 -1.87 -0.21
CA ARG A 147 20.02 -2.92 -0.01
C ARG A 147 21.04 -2.99 -1.14
N ARG A 148 20.58 -2.90 -2.41
CA ARG A 148 21.47 -2.82 -3.57
C ARG A 148 22.29 -1.54 -3.59
N TYR A 149 21.70 -0.41 -3.19
CA TYR A 149 22.40 0.86 -3.06
C TYR A 149 23.58 0.77 -2.08
N TYR A 150 23.39 0.11 -0.93
CA TYR A 150 24.44 -0.13 0.06
C TYR A 150 25.34 -1.34 -0.23
N GLY A 151 25.31 -1.88 -1.46
CA GLY A 151 26.24 -2.90 -1.94
C GLY A 151 25.89 -4.35 -1.61
N GLU A 152 24.64 -4.65 -1.20
CA GLU A 152 24.19 -6.04 -1.04
C GLU A 152 23.80 -6.67 -2.39
N ASP A 153 24.22 -7.92 -2.60
CA ASP A 153 23.80 -8.75 -3.74
C ASP A 153 22.38 -9.30 -3.52
N VAL A 154 21.38 -8.49 -3.84
CA VAL A 154 19.96 -8.89 -3.79
C VAL A 154 19.54 -9.43 -5.16
N LYS A 155 19.06 -10.66 -5.22
CA LYS A 155 18.59 -11.27 -6.48
C LYS A 155 17.39 -10.49 -7.03
N GLU A 156 17.48 -10.04 -8.27
CA GLU A 156 16.33 -9.57 -9.03
C GLU A 156 15.43 -10.78 -9.32
N GLU A 157 14.29 -10.86 -8.65
CA GLU A 157 13.17 -11.64 -9.19
C GLU A 157 12.50 -10.74 -10.21
N GLU A 158 12.49 -11.17 -11.48
CA GLU A 158 11.89 -10.45 -12.60
C GLU A 158 10.45 -10.03 -12.26
N GLU A 159 10.22 -8.73 -12.03
CA GLU A 159 8.88 -8.17 -12.03
C GLU A 159 8.37 -8.25 -13.47
N LYS A 160 7.44 -9.18 -13.73
CA LYS A 160 6.71 -9.20 -15.00
C LYS A 160 5.98 -7.87 -15.16
N PRO A 161 6.07 -7.19 -16.31
CA PRO A 161 5.37 -5.94 -16.52
C PRO A 161 3.86 -6.18 -16.47
N GLU A 162 3.20 -5.53 -15.51
CA GLU A 162 1.75 -5.49 -15.35
C GLU A 162 1.15 -4.51 -16.37
N GLN A 163 1.18 -4.89 -17.65
CA GLN A 163 0.53 -4.15 -18.73
C GLN A 163 -0.30 -5.08 -19.62
N GLU A 164 -1.26 -5.82 -19.05
CA GLU A 164 -2.32 -6.47 -19.86
C GLU A 164 -3.53 -6.93 -19.03
N LYS A 165 -4.24 -6.01 -18.36
CA LYS A 165 -5.57 -6.35 -17.76
C LYS A 165 -6.68 -5.33 -17.98
N VAL A 166 -6.49 -4.31 -18.81
CA VAL A 166 -7.54 -3.32 -19.12
C VAL A 166 -7.90 -3.38 -20.60
N LYS A 167 -8.46 -4.49 -21.09
CA LYS A 167 -9.10 -4.52 -22.43
C LYS A 167 -10.34 -5.41 -22.61
N GLU A 168 -10.82 -6.14 -21.61
CA GLU A 168 -12.10 -6.86 -21.73
C GLU A 168 -13.05 -6.41 -20.63
N GLN A 169 -13.72 -5.27 -20.86
CA GLN A 169 -15.05 -4.95 -20.31
C GLN A 169 -15.50 -3.58 -20.85
N ASN A 170 -15.70 -3.48 -22.16
CA ASN A 170 -16.66 -2.51 -22.70
C ASN A 170 -17.04 -2.84 -24.16
N GLU A 171 -18.14 -3.57 -24.32
CA GLU A 171 -19.04 -3.73 -25.49
C GLU A 171 -19.94 -4.93 -25.07
N GLU A 172 -21.26 -4.87 -24.93
CA GLU A 172 -22.26 -4.20 -25.76
C GLU A 172 -23.42 -3.63 -24.91
N GLU A 173 -23.82 -2.42 -25.27
CA GLU A 173 -25.11 -1.82 -24.96
C GLU A 173 -26.01 -2.01 -26.20
N LYS A 174 -27.25 -2.51 -26.05
CA LYS A 174 -28.43 -1.79 -26.57
C LYS A 174 -29.80 -2.39 -26.15
N PRO A 175 -30.86 -1.55 -26.14
CA PRO A 175 -32.16 -1.82 -25.54
C PRO A 175 -33.22 -2.27 -26.55
N GLU A 176 -34.28 -2.92 -26.07
CA GLU A 176 -35.58 -2.99 -26.75
C GLU A 176 -36.71 -2.63 -25.77
N GLU A 177 -37.66 -1.84 -26.31
CA GLU A 177 -38.75 -1.14 -25.64
C GLU A 177 -40.11 -1.81 -25.95
N GLU A 178 -41.05 -1.69 -24.99
CA GLU A 178 -42.53 -1.85 -25.08
C GLU A 178 -43.11 -3.25 -25.40
N THR A 179 -44.13 -3.79 -24.70
CA THR A 179 -45.48 -3.20 -24.54
C THR A 179 -46.32 -3.91 -23.46
N LYS A 180 -47.31 -3.15 -22.97
CA LYS A 180 -48.28 -3.31 -21.86
C LYS A 180 -49.22 -4.54 -21.93
N LYS A 181 -49.67 -5.02 -20.75
CA LYS A 181 -51.11 -5.33 -20.50
C LYS A 181 -51.48 -5.39 -19.01
N GLU A 182 -52.50 -4.61 -18.68
CA GLU A 182 -53.36 -4.59 -17.49
C GLU A 182 -53.67 -5.95 -16.84
N THR A 183 -53.79 -6.00 -15.50
CA THR A 183 -55.11 -6.16 -14.86
C THR A 183 -55.11 -5.70 -13.39
N ASN A 184 -56.18 -4.98 -13.05
CA ASN A 184 -56.60 -4.55 -11.71
C ASN A 184 -56.80 -5.73 -10.74
N GLU A 185 -56.54 -5.52 -9.45
CA GLU A 185 -57.61 -5.64 -8.44
C GLU A 185 -57.27 -4.89 -7.14
N ILE A 186 -58.18 -3.98 -6.79
CA ILE A 186 -58.29 -3.24 -5.53
C ILE A 186 -59.04 -4.15 -4.56
N LYS A 187 -58.55 -4.32 -3.33
CA LYS A 187 -59.43 -4.48 -2.16
C LYS A 187 -58.93 -3.65 -0.98
N GLU A 188 -59.60 -2.53 -0.86
CA GLU A 188 -59.70 -1.62 0.27
C GLU A 188 -60.44 -2.28 1.45
N THR A 189 -60.36 -1.63 2.61
CA THR A 189 -61.24 -1.70 3.80
C THR A 189 -60.95 -2.83 4.81
N LYS A 190 -60.95 -2.61 6.14
CA LYS A 190 -61.45 -1.50 6.97
C LYS A 190 -60.87 -1.62 8.38
N GLU A 191 -60.41 -0.50 8.95
CA GLU A 191 -60.54 -0.19 10.37
C GLU A 191 -62.04 -0.14 10.76
N PRO A 192 -62.46 -0.35 12.03
CA PRO A 192 -62.43 0.79 12.97
C PRO A 192 -62.37 0.50 14.49
N THR A 193 -61.77 1.47 15.20
CA THR A 193 -62.18 2.13 16.47
C THR A 193 -62.30 1.42 17.83
N LYS A 194 -61.65 2.09 18.82
CA LYS A 194 -62.09 2.49 20.19
C LYS A 194 -62.34 1.36 21.21
N GLU A 195 -62.11 1.48 22.53
CA GLU A 195 -62.06 2.57 23.52
C GLU A 195 -61.37 1.98 24.79
N ALA A 196 -60.44 2.67 25.46
CA ALA A 196 -60.59 3.40 26.74
C ALA A 196 -60.50 2.59 28.07
N SER A 197 -59.89 3.26 29.06
CA SER A 197 -59.77 2.95 30.51
C SER A 197 -58.60 2.02 30.86
N GLU A 198 -57.67 2.33 31.76
CA GLU A 198 -57.74 3.06 33.03
C GLU A 198 -56.36 3.64 33.40
#